data_AF-A0A1G0GTE9-F1
#
_entry.id   AF-A0A1G0GTE9-F1
#
_cell.length_a   1.000
_cell.length_b   1.000
_cell.length_c   1.000
_cell.angle_alpha   90.00
_cell.angle_beta   90.00
_cell.angle_gamma   90.00
#
_symmetry.space_group_name_H-M   'P 1'
#
loop_
_entity.id
_entity.type
_entity.pdbx_description
1 polymer ?
#
loop_
_entity_poly.entity_id
_entity_poly.type
_entity_poly.pdbx_seq_one_letter_code
_entity_poly.pdbx_strand_id
1 'polypeptide(L)' 'MNMNIYIENSLGQQLRESAKTLHKSRNSIIREAIQEWLQHHKVFEWPPCILNFKGIKDQKITRFESLRRELTEPKDDPFK' A
#
# COMPACT_ATOMS: atom_id res chain seq x y z
N MET A 1 -22.10 -8.82 2.49
CA MET A 1 -22.81 -7.59 2.06
C MET A 1 -23.44 -7.87 0.71
N ASN A 2 -24.71 -7.51 0.53
CA ASN A 2 -25.40 -7.62 -0.76
C ASN A 2 -25.44 -6.23 -1.40
N MET A 3 -25.12 -6.14 -2.69
CA MET A 3 -25.06 -4.89 -3.45
C MET A 3 -25.75 -5.13 -4.80
N ASN A 4 -26.56 -4.16 -5.21
CA ASN A 4 -27.11 -4.11 -6.57
C ASN A 4 -26.30 -3.09 -7.36
N ILE A 5 -25.79 -3.50 -8.52
CA ILE A 5 -25.02 -2.67 -9.44
C ILE A 5 -25.68 -2.68 -10.80
N TYR A 6 -25.88 -1.49 -11.35
CA TYR A 6 -26.34 -1.32 -12.72
C TYR A 6 -25.12 -1.25 -13.62
N ILE A 7 -25.08 -2.12 -14.61
CA ILE A 7 -24.03 -2.17 -15.64
C ILE A 7 -24.69 -2.10 -17.00
N GLU A 8 -23.98 -1.51 -17.97
CA GLU A 8 -24.44 -1.47 -19.35
C GLU A 8 -24.64 -2.89 -19.90
N ASN A 9 -25.62 -3.05 -20.81
CA ASN A 9 -25.96 -4.35 -21.39
C ASN A 9 -24.76 -5.04 -22.06
N SER A 10 -23.94 -4.28 -22.80
CA SER A 10 -22.75 -4.81 -23.49
C SER A 10 -21.73 -5.40 -22.49
N LEU A 11 -21.45 -4.67 -21.41
CA LEU A 11 -20.57 -5.12 -20.33
C LEU A 11 -21.15 -6.34 -19.59
N GLY A 12 -22.46 -6.34 -19.36
CA GLY A 12 -23.15 -7.49 -18.75
C GLY A 12 -23.07 -8.75 -19.59
N GLN A 13 -23.08 -8.62 -20.93
CA GLN A 13 -22.87 -9.74 -21.84
C GLN A 13 -21.42 -10.25 -21.80
N GLN A 14 -20.43 -9.36 -21.88
CA GLN A 14 -19.01 -9.73 -21.78
C GLN A 14 -18.70 -10.44 -20.46
N LEU A 15 -19.29 -9.99 -19.35
CA LEU A 15 -19.17 -10.65 -18.05
C LEU A 15 -19.77 -12.06 -18.04
N ARG A 16 -20.93 -12.26 -18.69
CA ARG A 16 -21.55 -13.60 -18.81
C ARG A 16 -20.70 -14.55 -19.63
N GLU A 17 -20.12 -14.08 -20.71
CA GLU A 17 -19.22 -14.87 -21.57
C GLU A 17 -17.94 -15.25 -20.81
N SER A 18 -17.32 -14.27 -20.15
CA SER A 18 -16.14 -14.50 -19.30
C SER A 18 -16.40 -15.49 -18.17
N ALA A 19 -17.56 -15.39 -17.51
CA ALA A 19 -17.99 -16.32 -16.47
C ALA A 19 -18.08 -17.77 -16.98
N LYS A 20 -18.58 -17.97 -18.20
CA LYS A 20 -18.64 -19.30 -18.83
C LYS A 20 -17.24 -19.82 -19.13
N THR A 21 -16.40 -19.01 -19.78
CA THR A 21 -15.05 -19.41 -20.19
C THR A 21 -14.16 -19.74 -19.00
N LEU A 22 -14.26 -18.97 -17.91
CA LEU A 22 -13.45 -19.15 -16.71
C LEU A 22 -14.05 -20.16 -15.71
N HIS A 23 -15.22 -20.74 -16.01
CA HIS A 23 -15.98 -21.59 -15.09
C HIS A 23 -16.20 -20.95 -13.70
N LYS A 24 -16.38 -19.63 -13.67
CA LYS A 24 -16.60 -18.85 -12.45
C LYS A 24 -18.01 -18.26 -12.43
N SER A 25 -18.53 -18.01 -11.23
CA SER A 25 -19.77 -17.23 -11.12
C SER A 25 -19.50 -15.76 -11.49
N ARG A 26 -20.51 -15.08 -12.04
CA ARG A 26 -20.46 -13.63 -12.30
C ARG A 26 -20.01 -12.85 -11.06
N ASN A 27 -20.54 -13.21 -9.89
CA ASN A 27 -20.19 -12.58 -8.62
C ASN A 27 -18.75 -12.86 -8.18
N SER A 28 -18.14 -13.98 -8.59
CA SER A 28 -16.71 -14.20 -8.35
C SER A 28 -15.88 -13.21 -9.15
N ILE A 29 -16.15 -13.08 -10.45
CA ILE A 29 -15.44 -12.17 -11.34
C ILE A 29 -15.63 -10.72 -10.89
N ILE A 30 -16.85 -10.32 -10.51
CA ILE A 30 -17.11 -8.97 -9.98
C ILE A 30 -16.28 -8.70 -8.71
N ARG A 31 -16.24 -9.66 -7.78
CA ARG A 31 -15.46 -9.49 -6.54
C ARG A 31 -13.97 -9.38 -6.85
N GLU A 32 -13.44 -10.23 -7.71
CA GLU A 32 -12.04 -10.22 -8.13
C GLU A 32 -11.69 -8.88 -8.79
N ALA A 33 -12.51 -8.40 -9.73
CA ALA A 33 -12.31 -7.12 -10.40
C ALA A 33 -12.35 -5.93 -9.41
N ILE A 34 -13.27 -5.93 -8.44
CA ILE A 34 -13.33 -4.89 -7.40
C ILE A 34 -12.08 -4.95 -6.52
N GLN A 35 -11.64 -6.14 -6.11
CA GLN A 35 -10.43 -6.30 -5.29
C GLN A 35 -9.19 -5.80 -6.04
N GLU A 36 -9.03 -6.19 -7.29
CA GLU A 36 -7.93 -5.77 -8.15
C GLU A 36 -7.95 -4.25 -8.33
N TRP A 37 -9.10 -3.67 -8.64
CA TRP A 37 -9.22 -2.22 -8.78
C TRP A 37 -8.82 -1.49 -7.50
N LEU A 38 -9.32 -1.93 -6.34
CA LEU A 38 -9.00 -1.33 -5.03
C LEU A 38 -7.52 -1.48 -4.64
N GLN A 39 -6.86 -2.57 -5.03
CA GLN A 39 -5.43 -2.75 -4.79
C GLN A 39 -4.60 -1.78 -5.61
N HIS A 40 -4.95 -1.56 -6.87
CA HIS A 40 -4.21 -0.67 -7.77
C HIS A 40 -4.54 0.82 -7.59
N HIS A 41 -5.73 1.14 -7.07
CA HIS A 41 -6.19 2.52 -6.86
C HIS A 41 -6.20 2.89 -5.38
N LYS A 42 -5.54 2.11 -4.53
CA LYS A 42 -5.37 2.48 -3.14
C LYS A 42 -4.53 3.75 -3.07
N VAL A 43 -5.09 4.81 -2.51
CA VAL A 43 -4.28 5.97 -2.13
C VAL A 43 -3.30 5.49 -1.06
N PHE A 44 -2.00 5.56 -1.36
CA PHE A 44 -0.95 5.23 -0.41
C PHE A 44 -0.86 6.34 0.63
N GLU A 45 -1.75 6.29 1.62
CA GLU A 45 -1.71 7.16 2.78
C GLU A 45 -0.85 6.51 3.88
N TRP A 46 -0.09 7.35 4.57
CA TRP A 46 0.61 6.91 5.78
C TRP A 46 -0.41 6.42 6.81
N PRO A 47 -0.17 5.29 7.49
CA PRO A 47 -1.06 4.82 8.53
C PRO A 47 -1.19 5.88 9.65
N PRO A 48 -2.33 5.91 10.37
CA PRO A 48 -2.57 6.91 11.40
C PRO A 48 -1.49 6.96 12.48
N CYS A 49 -0.81 5.85 12.77
CA CYS A 49 0.30 5.83 13.73
C CYS A 49 1.49 6.68 13.29
N ILE A 50 1.75 6.79 11.98
CA ILE A 50 2.80 7.62 11.41
C ILE A 50 2.32 9.07 11.32
N LEU A 51 1.12 9.31 10.78
CA LEU A 51 0.55 10.66 10.66
C LEU A 51 0.39 11.36 12.02
N ASN A 52 0.07 10.59 13.07
CA ASN A 52 -0.12 11.12 14.42
C ASN A 52 1.12 10.98 15.30
N PHE A 53 2.28 10.63 14.74
CA PHE A 53 3.51 10.52 15.50
C PHE A 53 3.98 11.90 15.96
N LYS A 54 3.92 12.16 17.27
CA LYS A 54 4.30 13.46 17.88
C LYS A 54 5.76 13.51 18.35
N GLY A 55 6.59 12.58 17.87
CA GLY A 55 7.92 12.36 18.40
C GLY A 55 7.92 11.53 19.69
N ILE A 56 9.12 11.11 20.09
CA ILE A 56 9.33 10.37 21.32
C ILE A 56 9.44 11.38 22.46
N LYS A 57 8.43 11.43 23.33
CA LYS A 57 8.50 12.20 24.57
C LYS A 57 9.34 11.43 25.59
N ASP A 58 10.20 12.15 26.30
CA ASP A 58 10.91 11.70 27.51
C ASP A 58 11.98 10.61 27.36
N GLN A 59 12.36 10.23 26.14
CA GLN A 59 13.67 9.59 25.97
C GLN A 59 14.75 10.67 26.03
N LYS A 60 15.83 10.41 26.78
CA LYS A 60 17.08 11.17 26.67
C LYS A 60 17.60 10.98 25.23
N ILE A 61 17.02 11.69 24.27
CA ILE A 61 17.51 11.73 22.91
C ILE A 61 18.84 12.46 23.00
N THR A 62 19.90 11.68 23.05
CA THR A 62 21.25 12.23 23.00
C THR A 62 21.38 12.91 21.65
N ARG A 63 21.84 14.16 21.64
CA ARG A 63 22.08 14.89 20.39
C ARG A 63 22.94 14.03 19.47
N PHE A 64 22.60 13.97 18.19
CA PHE A 64 23.37 13.18 17.21
C PHE A 64 24.88 13.46 17.31
N GLU A 65 25.24 14.73 17.53
CA GLU A 65 26.61 15.21 17.63
C GLU A 65 27.35 14.76 18.90
N SER A 66 26.64 14.33 19.93
CA SER A 66 27.26 13.91 21.20
C SER A 66 28.12 12.65 21.05
N LEU A 67 27.76 11.77 20.11
CA LEU A 67 28.48 10.52 19.82
C LEU A 67 29.58 10.72 18.77
N ARG A 68 29.73 11.94 18.21
CA ARG A 68 30.73 12.23 17.18
C ARG A 68 32.16 12.03 17.68
N ARG A 69 32.37 12.16 18.99
CA ARG A 69 33.68 11.93 19.64
C ARG A 69 34.08 10.47 19.70
N GLU A 70 33.12 9.55 19.54
CA GLU A 70 33.37 8.10 19.48
C GLU A 70 33.66 7.63 18.05
N LEU A 71 33.45 8.50 17.04
CA LEU A 71 33.79 8.19 15.66
C LEU A 71 35.29 8.32 15.46
N THR A 72 35.88 7.31 14.82
CA THR A 72 37.26 7.37 14.35
C THR A 72 37.38 8.45 13.28
N GLU A 73 38.52 9.14 13.24
CA GLU A 73 38.79 10.10 12.18
C GLU A 73 38.65 9.41 10.81
N PRO A 74 38.01 10.06 9.83
CA PRO A 74 38.00 9.54 8.47
C PRO A 74 39.45 9.32 8.01
N LYS A 75 39.69 8.23 7.27
CA LYS A 75 40.98 8.08 6.59
C LYS A 75 41.18 9.26 5.64
N ASP A 76 42.41 9.78 5.58
CA ASP A 76 42.78 10.86 4.64
C ASP A 76 42.46 10.50 3.19
N ASP A 77 42.47 9.20 2.86
CA ASP A 77 42.06 8.70 1.55
C ASP A 77 41.01 7.57 1.73
N PRO A 78 39.74 7.80 1.36
CA PRO A 78 38.70 6.78 1.45
C PRO A 78 38.81 5.69 0.37
N PHE A 79 39.77 5.80 -0.57
CA PHE A 79 39.94 4.89 -1.71
C PHE A 79 41.34 4.26 -1.83
N LYS A 80 42.23 4.48 -0.85
CA LYS A 80 43.51 3.77 -0.74
C LYS A 80 43.45 2.59 0.25
#